data_AF-A0AA38T229-F1
#
_entry.id   AF-A0AA38T229-F1
#
_cell.length_a   1.000
_cell.length_b   1.000
_cell.length_c   1.000
_cell.angle_alpha   90.00
_cell.angle_beta   90.00
_cell.angle_gamma   90.00
#
_symmetry.space_group_name_H-M   'P 1'
#
loop_
_entity.id
_entity.type
_entity.pdbx_description
1 polymer ?
#
loop_
_entity_poly.entity_id
_entity_poly.type
_entity_poly.pdbx_seq_one_letter_code
_entity_poly.pdbx_strand_id
1 'polypeptide(L)'
;MKVEVISKESVKPSSPTPQHLKTFELSLLDHLILSPYVPIILYYPNRKGDNIFQAQEKSLALKESLSKILTQFYPLARTIKDDLSVDCNDVGAYYALDLVHLRLDEFLSHPDLKLTDRLLPFQLSSEASGIECRDNNETKIDCLVKKVHDGIAKIDYEFVNKAQGDKGYITLQESMKNIREISSKGTHDVFCFTSWCKMGFYDIDFGWGKPCWLTSIISDGCPVFMNLIQLMDTNCGEGIEAWVNLGEEEMRILEGNSELMRFASLNPCPLTKDEVDALNKLQAMNKP
;
A
#
# COMPACT_ATOMS: atom_id res chain seq x y z
N MET A 1 13.80 16.67 2.94
CA MET A 1 13.44 16.56 1.50
C MET A 1 12.65 17.79 1.04
N LYS A 2 13.07 18.49 -0.01
CA LYS A 2 12.31 19.60 -0.61
C LYS A 2 11.65 19.11 -1.91
N VAL A 3 10.35 19.34 -2.05
CA VAL A 3 9.53 18.92 -3.20
C VAL A 3 8.95 20.16 -3.87
N GLU A 4 9.12 20.27 -5.18
CA GLU A 4 8.61 21.36 -6.01
C GLU A 4 7.62 20.82 -7.05
N VAL A 5 6.41 21.35 -7.06
CA VAL A 5 5.38 20.92 -8.03
C VAL A 5 5.70 21.50 -9.40
N ILE A 6 5.87 20.64 -10.41
CA ILE A 6 6.05 21.05 -11.81
C ILE A 6 4.68 21.21 -12.48
N SER A 7 3.81 20.21 -12.35
CA SER A 7 2.48 20.22 -12.95
C SER A 7 1.49 19.32 -12.21
N LYS A 8 0.22 19.71 -12.23
CA LYS A 8 -0.92 18.90 -11.76
C LYS A 8 -2.02 18.97 -12.80
N GLU A 9 -2.56 17.84 -13.20
CA GLU A 9 -3.60 17.75 -14.21
C GLU A 9 -4.49 16.52 -14.01
N SER A 10 -5.64 16.50 -14.67
CA SER A 10 -6.50 15.32 -14.74
C SER A 10 -6.38 14.67 -16.12
N VAL A 11 -5.82 13.46 -16.16
CA VAL A 11 -5.66 12.68 -17.38
C VAL A 11 -6.98 12.01 -17.72
N LYS A 12 -7.60 12.43 -18.83
CA LYS A 12 -8.88 11.89 -19.30
C LYS A 12 -8.68 10.63 -20.14
N PRO A 13 -9.71 9.78 -20.26
CA PRO A 13 -9.73 8.70 -21.24
C PRO A 13 -9.46 9.22 -22.66
N SER A 14 -8.73 8.43 -23.45
CA SER A 14 -8.39 8.78 -24.84
C SER A 14 -9.62 8.81 -25.77
N SER A 15 -10.70 8.15 -25.36
CA SER A 15 -12.01 8.16 -26.01
C SER A 15 -13.11 8.32 -24.96
N PRO A 16 -14.19 9.06 -25.24
CA PRO A 16 -15.25 9.29 -24.27
C PRO A 16 -15.92 8.01 -23.78
N THR A 17 -16.32 7.99 -22.51
CA THR A 17 -17.10 6.87 -21.95
C THR A 17 -18.48 6.81 -22.61
N PRO A 18 -18.87 5.67 -23.21
CA PRO A 18 -20.19 5.49 -23.83
C PRO A 18 -21.33 5.76 -22.85
N GLN A 19 -22.44 6.31 -23.34
CA GLN A 19 -23.55 6.76 -22.50
C GLN A 19 -24.12 5.66 -21.57
N HIS A 20 -24.12 4.40 -22.01
CA HIS A 20 -24.62 3.26 -21.23
C HIS A 20 -23.65 2.78 -20.14
N LEU A 21 -22.40 3.27 -20.13
CA LEU A 21 -21.36 2.94 -19.15
C LEU A 21 -21.10 4.08 -18.15
N LYS A 22 -21.84 5.18 -18.23
CA LYS A 22 -21.64 6.35 -17.37
C LYS A 22 -21.92 6.08 -15.90
N THR A 23 -22.77 5.11 -15.59
CA THR A 23 -23.02 4.68 -14.22
C THR A 23 -22.33 3.36 -14.00
N PHE A 24 -21.43 3.31 -13.03
CA PHE A 24 -20.85 2.06 -12.55
C PHE A 24 -21.41 1.78 -11.14
N GLU A 25 -22.13 0.68 -11.00
CA GLU A 25 -22.70 0.28 -9.71
C GLU A 25 -21.64 -0.45 -8.88
N LEU A 26 -21.45 0.00 -7.65
CA LEU A 26 -20.52 -0.64 -6.73
C LEU A 26 -21.09 -1.97 -6.27
N SER A 27 -20.22 -2.96 -6.17
CA SER A 27 -20.61 -4.25 -5.60
C SER A 27 -20.77 -4.11 -4.09
N LEU A 28 -21.48 -5.06 -3.48
CA LEU A 28 -21.57 -5.13 -2.02
C LEU A 28 -20.19 -5.26 -1.36
N LEU A 29 -19.21 -5.86 -2.02
CA LEU A 29 -17.84 -5.94 -1.52
C LEU A 29 -17.18 -4.56 -1.45
N ASP A 30 -17.45 -3.69 -2.42
CA ASP A 30 -16.92 -2.32 -2.44
C ASP A 30 -17.46 -1.49 -1.26
N HIS A 31 -18.69 -1.76 -0.81
CA HIS A 31 -19.28 -1.11 0.37
C HIS A 31 -18.69 -1.60 1.71
N LEU A 32 -17.96 -2.73 1.71
CA LEU A 32 -17.37 -3.31 2.92
C LEU A 32 -15.94 -2.79 3.18
N ILE A 33 -15.34 -2.08 2.22
CA ILE A 33 -13.98 -1.56 2.33
C ILE A 33 -13.99 -0.27 3.17
N LEU A 34 -13.34 -0.30 4.35
CA LEU A 34 -13.26 0.81 5.30
C LEU A 34 -12.37 1.98 4.82
N SER A 35 -11.43 1.71 3.92
CA SER A 35 -10.61 2.73 3.25
C SER A 35 -10.27 2.29 1.83
N PRO A 36 -10.72 3.03 0.80
CA PRO A 36 -10.47 2.64 -0.59
C PRO A 36 -9.06 3.01 -1.09
N TYR A 37 -8.26 3.73 -0.31
CA TYR A 37 -6.96 4.22 -0.75
C TYR A 37 -5.82 3.43 -0.10
N VAL A 38 -5.13 2.63 -0.91
CA VAL A 38 -3.88 1.99 -0.51
C VAL A 38 -2.72 2.61 -1.31
N PRO A 39 -1.90 3.47 -0.69
CA PRO A 39 -0.77 4.11 -1.36
C PRO A 39 0.34 3.10 -1.69
N ILE A 40 0.83 3.16 -2.92
CA ILE A 40 1.95 2.36 -3.42
C ILE A 40 2.99 3.32 -3.99
N ILE A 41 4.23 3.27 -3.50
CA ILE A 41 5.36 4.01 -4.09
C ILE A 41 6.36 3.01 -4.65
N LEU A 42 6.68 3.18 -5.94
CA LEU A 42 7.68 2.39 -6.66
C LEU A 42 8.91 3.27 -6.93
N TYR A 43 10.09 2.82 -6.48
CA TYR A 43 11.34 3.55 -6.63
C TYR A 43 12.17 2.99 -7.79
N TYR A 44 12.38 3.80 -8.83
CA TYR A 44 13.14 3.40 -10.02
C TYR A 44 14.53 4.05 -10.04
N PRO A 45 15.62 3.25 -10.04
CA PRO A 45 16.98 3.79 -10.07
C PRO A 45 17.33 4.35 -11.45
N ASN A 46 18.00 5.48 -11.50
CA ASN A 46 18.47 6.07 -12.76
C ASN A 46 19.75 5.39 -13.28
N ARG A 47 19.64 4.15 -13.76
CA ARG A 47 20.79 3.36 -14.24
C ARG A 47 21.35 3.85 -15.57
N LYS A 48 20.54 4.54 -16.38
CA LYS A 48 20.93 5.02 -17.71
C LYS A 48 21.52 6.44 -17.70
N GLY A 49 21.53 7.12 -16.54
CA GLY A 49 21.98 8.50 -16.44
C GLY A 49 21.03 9.49 -17.12
N ASP A 50 19.74 9.17 -17.15
CA ASP A 50 18.72 10.02 -17.76
C ASP A 50 18.71 11.40 -17.09
N ASN A 51 18.64 12.45 -17.89
CA ASN A 51 18.50 13.82 -17.39
C ASN A 51 17.01 14.17 -17.16
N ILE A 52 16.76 15.37 -16.62
CA ILE A 52 15.40 15.85 -16.34
C ILE A 52 14.52 15.87 -17.59
N PHE A 53 15.07 16.23 -18.75
CA PHE A 53 14.32 16.26 -20.00
C PHE A 53 13.86 14.86 -20.41
N GLN A 54 14.73 13.85 -20.35
CA GLN A 54 14.39 12.46 -20.63
C GLN A 54 13.39 11.89 -19.62
N ALA A 55 13.48 12.30 -18.35
CA ALA A 55 12.47 11.94 -17.34
C ALA A 55 11.09 12.54 -17.67
N GLN A 56 11.05 13.78 -18.18
CA GLN A 56 9.82 14.42 -18.65
C GLN A 56 9.24 13.75 -19.90
N GLU A 57 10.06 13.33 -20.86
CA GLU A 57 9.61 12.57 -22.03
C GLU A 57 8.95 11.23 -21.62
N LYS A 58 9.56 10.52 -20.67
CA LYS A 58 8.97 9.28 -20.12
C LYS A 58 7.68 9.55 -19.34
N SER A 59 7.61 10.65 -18.59
CA SER A 59 6.37 11.11 -17.94
C SER A 59 5.27 11.42 -18.95
N LEU A 60 5.60 11.99 -20.11
CA LEU A 60 4.62 12.21 -21.18
C LEU A 60 4.11 10.88 -21.74
N ALA A 61 5.00 9.92 -22.03
CA ALA A 61 4.62 8.59 -22.49
C ALA A 61 3.74 7.86 -21.47
N LEU A 62 4.01 7.99 -20.16
CA LEU A 62 3.15 7.49 -19.11
C LEU A 62 1.75 8.10 -19.18
N LYS A 63 1.64 9.43 -19.27
CA LYS A 63 0.34 10.11 -19.37
C LYS A 63 -0.47 9.64 -20.57
N GLU A 64 0.17 9.48 -21.72
CA GLU A 64 -0.49 8.96 -22.92
C GLU A 64 -0.98 7.52 -22.73
N SER A 65 -0.16 6.66 -22.11
CA SER A 65 -0.55 5.28 -21.80
C SER A 65 -1.70 5.23 -20.78
N LEU A 66 -1.69 6.12 -19.79
CA LEU A 66 -2.76 6.27 -18.80
C LEU A 66 -4.06 6.72 -19.47
N SER A 67 -4.01 7.72 -20.36
CA SER A 67 -5.18 8.14 -21.13
C SER A 67 -5.78 6.99 -21.94
N LYS A 68 -4.93 6.16 -22.58
CA LYS A 68 -5.37 4.98 -23.34
C LYS A 68 -6.00 3.91 -22.44
N ILE A 69 -5.40 3.61 -21.28
CA ILE A 69 -5.93 2.56 -20.40
C ILE A 69 -7.22 2.99 -19.71
N LEU A 70 -7.39 4.29 -19.42
CA LEU A 70 -8.62 4.84 -18.87
C LEU A 70 -9.83 4.72 -19.81
N THR A 71 -9.63 4.51 -21.12
CA THR A 71 -10.74 4.13 -22.01
C THR A 71 -11.32 2.76 -21.62
N GLN A 72 -10.48 1.81 -21.22
CA GLN A 72 -10.89 0.45 -20.84
C GLN A 72 -11.29 0.40 -19.36
N PHE A 73 -10.58 1.14 -18.52
CA PHE A 73 -10.81 1.27 -17.08
C PHE A 73 -11.48 2.62 -16.77
N TYR A 74 -12.54 2.94 -17.52
CA TYR A 74 -13.28 4.19 -17.41
C TYR A 74 -13.80 4.51 -15.99
N PRO A 75 -14.12 3.53 -15.10
CA PRO A 75 -14.50 3.86 -13.73
C PRO A 75 -13.38 4.51 -12.92
N LEU A 76 -12.12 4.50 -13.37
CA LEU A 76 -11.02 5.18 -12.69
C LEU A 76 -10.93 6.68 -13.04
N ALA A 77 -11.59 7.14 -14.10
CA ALA A 77 -11.60 8.54 -14.55
C ALA A 77 -12.82 9.32 -14.02
N ARG A 78 -13.22 9.07 -12.77
CA ARG A 78 -14.55 9.32 -12.23
C ARG A 78 -14.66 10.48 -11.24
N THR A 79 -15.90 10.77 -10.86
CA THR A 79 -16.22 11.39 -9.56
C THR A 79 -17.06 10.41 -8.72
N ILE A 80 -16.90 10.40 -7.39
CA ILE A 80 -17.77 9.63 -6.49
C ILE A 80 -19.11 10.38 -6.40
N LYS A 81 -20.22 9.72 -6.73
CA LYS A 81 -21.54 10.36 -6.79
C LYS A 81 -22.31 10.20 -5.49
N ASP A 82 -22.36 8.99 -4.97
CA ASP A 82 -22.96 8.58 -3.70
C ASP A 82 -22.29 7.28 -3.19
N ASP A 83 -22.70 6.77 -2.04
CA ASP A 83 -22.12 5.57 -1.40
C ASP A 83 -22.32 4.27 -2.22
N LEU A 84 -23.15 4.30 -3.27
CA LEU A 84 -23.61 3.11 -3.99
C LEU A 84 -23.17 3.08 -5.46
N SER A 85 -22.80 4.22 -6.02
CA SER A 85 -22.56 4.35 -7.45
C SER A 85 -21.48 5.37 -7.80
N VAL A 86 -20.88 5.11 -8.95
CA VAL A 86 -19.80 5.89 -9.53
C VAL A 86 -20.29 6.60 -10.78
N ASP A 87 -20.02 7.91 -10.86
CA ASP A 87 -20.23 8.69 -12.06
C ASP A 87 -18.96 8.68 -12.93
N CYS A 88 -19.01 7.89 -14.01
CA CYS A 88 -17.93 7.79 -15.00
C CYS A 88 -18.04 8.95 -15.99
N ASN A 89 -17.76 10.17 -15.50
CA ASN A 89 -17.95 11.43 -16.21
C ASN A 89 -16.69 11.98 -16.90
N ASP A 90 -15.67 11.16 -17.06
CA ASP A 90 -14.40 11.50 -17.73
C ASP A 90 -13.72 12.75 -17.13
N VAL A 91 -13.89 13.01 -15.83
CA VAL A 91 -13.14 14.06 -15.11
C VAL A 91 -11.64 13.78 -15.19
N GLY A 92 -11.27 12.50 -15.21
CA GLY A 92 -9.90 12.04 -15.40
C GLY A 92 -9.20 11.67 -14.09
N ALA A 93 -8.14 10.87 -14.22
CA ALA A 93 -7.29 10.48 -13.11
C ALA A 93 -6.31 11.61 -12.77
N TYR A 94 -6.14 11.91 -11.48
CA TYR A 94 -5.19 12.91 -11.02
C TYR A 94 -3.75 12.47 -11.34
N TYR A 95 -2.99 13.34 -12.00
CA TYR A 95 -1.60 13.14 -12.36
C TYR A 95 -0.79 14.35 -11.91
N ALA A 96 0.27 14.11 -11.13
CA ALA A 96 1.19 15.15 -10.67
C ALA A 96 2.62 14.78 -11.09
N LEU A 97 3.38 15.81 -11.44
CA LEU A 97 4.81 15.71 -11.69
C LEU A 97 5.50 16.69 -10.75
N ASP A 98 6.36 16.16 -9.89
CA ASP A 98 7.08 16.92 -8.88
C ASP A 98 8.59 16.69 -9.01
N LEU A 99 9.38 17.73 -8.72
CA LEU A 99 10.83 17.67 -8.61
C LEU A 99 11.22 17.51 -7.14
N VAL A 100 11.98 16.46 -6.83
CA VAL A 100 12.51 16.22 -5.49
C VAL A 100 14.00 16.61 -5.46
N HIS A 101 14.36 17.56 -4.59
CA HIS A 101 15.74 17.99 -4.39
C HIS A 101 16.46 17.06 -3.40
N LEU A 102 16.54 15.78 -3.75
CA LEU A 102 17.24 14.73 -3.02
C LEU A 102 17.51 13.59 -4.01
N ARG A 103 18.74 13.06 -4.02
CA ARG A 103 19.02 11.91 -4.88
C ARG A 103 18.38 10.65 -4.31
N LEU A 104 17.91 9.79 -5.19
CA LEU A 104 17.23 8.56 -4.78
C LEU A 104 18.16 7.63 -3.96
N ASP A 105 19.41 7.49 -4.38
CA ASP A 105 20.42 6.68 -3.68
C ASP A 105 20.69 7.17 -2.25
N GLU A 106 20.76 8.49 -2.07
CA GLU A 106 20.89 9.15 -0.77
C GLU A 106 19.66 8.89 0.11
N PHE A 107 18.45 8.99 -0.45
CA PHE A 107 17.21 8.68 0.26
C PHE A 107 17.14 7.21 0.68
N LEU A 108 17.42 6.28 -0.24
CA LEU A 108 17.34 4.84 0.02
C LEU A 108 18.42 4.33 0.98
N SER A 109 19.52 5.06 1.17
CA SER A 109 20.54 4.70 2.15
C SER A 109 20.03 4.81 3.59
N HIS A 110 19.16 5.79 3.84
CA HIS A 110 18.57 6.07 5.15
C HIS A 110 17.12 6.56 4.95
N PRO A 111 16.19 5.66 4.58
CA PRO A 111 14.83 6.07 4.24
C PRO A 111 14.10 6.57 5.49
N ASP A 112 13.60 7.80 5.42
CA ASP A 112 12.70 8.36 6.43
C ASP A 112 11.26 8.24 5.94
N LEU A 113 10.52 7.30 6.51
CA LEU A 113 9.13 7.02 6.15
C LEU A 113 8.20 8.20 6.44
N LYS A 114 8.55 9.09 7.39
CA LYS A 114 7.77 10.32 7.62
C LYS A 114 7.87 11.30 6.45
N LEU A 115 8.92 11.19 5.63
CA LEU A 115 9.07 11.99 4.43
C LEU A 115 8.33 11.40 3.23
N THR A 116 7.98 10.11 3.23
CA THR A 116 7.26 9.51 2.10
C THR A 116 5.85 10.06 1.90
N ASP A 117 5.23 10.59 2.96
CA ASP A 117 3.95 11.30 2.87
C ASP A 117 4.01 12.53 1.97
N ARG A 118 5.19 13.14 1.84
CA ARG A 118 5.38 14.30 0.96
C ARG A 118 5.45 13.94 -0.52
N LEU A 119 5.56 12.64 -0.83
CA LEU A 119 5.51 12.12 -2.20
C LEU A 119 4.08 11.75 -2.61
N LEU A 120 3.12 11.82 -1.68
CA LEU A 120 1.73 11.49 -1.97
C LEU A 120 0.98 12.67 -2.61
N PRO A 121 0.05 12.36 -3.54
CA PRO A 121 -0.79 13.38 -4.16
C PRO A 121 -1.78 14.03 -3.17
N PHE A 122 -2.07 13.37 -2.04
CA PHE A 122 -2.99 13.81 -1.00
C PHE A 122 -2.39 13.60 0.39
N GLN A 123 -2.62 14.55 1.30
CA GLN A 123 -2.32 14.36 2.72
C GLN A 123 -3.37 13.45 3.33
N LEU A 124 -2.92 12.37 3.97
CA LEU A 124 -3.76 11.50 4.77
C LEU A 124 -4.03 12.21 6.10
N SER A 125 -5.26 12.64 6.36
CA SER A 125 -5.63 13.24 7.65
C SER A 125 -6.21 12.17 8.57
N SER A 126 -5.69 12.08 9.80
CA SER A 126 -6.26 11.26 10.88
C SER A 126 -6.83 12.14 12.00
N GLU A 127 -8.02 11.78 12.48
CA GLU A 127 -8.43 12.01 13.86
C GLU A 127 -8.34 10.66 14.57
N ALA A 128 -7.27 10.42 15.34
CA ALA A 128 -7.10 9.20 16.12
C ALA A 128 -7.71 9.36 17.52
N SER A 129 -8.63 8.48 17.90
CA SER A 129 -9.01 8.27 19.31
C SER A 129 -8.28 7.02 19.84
N GLY A 130 -7.26 7.22 20.65
CA GLY A 130 -6.57 6.13 21.36
C GLY A 130 -7.45 5.53 22.45
N ILE A 131 -7.39 4.20 22.62
CA ILE A 131 -7.97 3.52 23.78
C ILE A 131 -6.94 2.49 24.29
N GLU A 132 -6.65 2.58 25.59
CA GLU A 132 -5.89 1.59 26.38
C GLU A 132 -6.66 0.27 26.53
N CYS A 133 -5.96 -0.86 26.41
CA CYS A 133 -6.50 -2.18 26.75
C CYS A 133 -5.95 -2.70 28.10
N ARG A 134 -6.86 -3.29 28.89
CA ARG A 134 -6.55 -4.24 29.98
C ARG A 134 -7.37 -5.51 29.72
N ASP A 135 -6.73 -6.68 29.67
CA ASP A 135 -6.82 -7.68 30.75
C ASP A 135 -5.86 -8.87 30.51
N ASN A 136 -5.39 -9.46 31.60
CA ASN A 136 -4.40 -10.54 31.65
C ASN A 136 -5.05 -11.92 31.55
N ASN A 137 -4.76 -12.66 30.48
CA ASN A 137 -4.68 -14.13 30.52
C ASN A 137 -3.68 -14.61 29.46
N GLU A 138 -2.52 -15.10 29.91
CA GLU A 138 -1.50 -15.71 29.04
C GLU A 138 -2.10 -16.90 28.28
N THR A 139 -2.43 -16.67 27.02
CA THR A 139 -2.89 -17.74 26.13
C THR A 139 -1.65 -18.35 25.48
N LYS A 140 -1.34 -19.63 25.78
CA LYS A 140 -0.17 -20.32 25.20
C LYS A 140 -0.23 -20.30 23.66
N ILE A 141 0.94 -20.15 23.01
CA ILE A 141 1.07 -20.07 21.55
C ILE A 141 0.37 -21.22 20.81
N ASP A 142 0.46 -22.46 21.32
CA ASP A 142 -0.20 -23.63 20.74
C ASP A 142 -1.72 -23.49 20.70
N CYS A 143 -2.29 -22.82 21.71
CA CYS A 143 -3.72 -22.54 21.76
C CYS A 143 -4.13 -21.47 20.73
N LEU A 144 -3.29 -20.44 20.53
CA LEU A 144 -3.51 -19.41 19.51
C LEU A 144 -3.38 -19.99 18.10
N VAL A 145 -2.33 -20.76 17.83
CA VAL A 145 -2.12 -21.48 16.56
C VAL A 145 -3.31 -22.39 16.26
N LYS A 146 -3.80 -23.12 17.26
CA LYS A 146 -5.01 -23.94 17.11
C LYS A 146 -6.23 -23.09 16.77
N LYS A 147 -6.47 -21.96 17.46
CA LYS A 147 -7.59 -21.05 17.16
C LYS A 147 -7.51 -20.49 15.74
N VAL A 148 -6.31 -20.15 15.26
CA VAL A 148 -6.09 -19.69 13.87
C VAL A 148 -6.41 -20.81 12.89
N HIS A 149 -5.89 -22.01 13.12
CA HIS A 149 -6.20 -23.17 12.29
C HIS A 149 -7.70 -23.50 12.27
N ASP A 150 -8.35 -23.53 13.43
CA ASP A 150 -9.79 -23.76 13.56
C ASP A 150 -10.59 -22.65 12.85
N GLY A 151 -10.10 -21.41 12.87
CA GLY A 151 -10.68 -20.28 12.13
C GLY A 151 -10.57 -20.45 10.61
N ILE A 152 -9.37 -20.81 10.11
CA ILE A 152 -9.13 -21.08 8.69
C ILE A 152 -9.96 -22.28 8.23
N ALA A 153 -10.07 -23.33 9.05
CA ALA A 153 -10.83 -24.54 8.73
C ALA A 153 -12.34 -24.28 8.57
N LYS A 154 -12.88 -23.18 9.10
CA LYS A 154 -14.28 -22.76 8.86
C LYS A 154 -14.52 -22.25 7.43
N ILE A 155 -13.46 -21.90 6.70
CA ILE A 155 -13.53 -21.56 5.27
C ILE A 155 -13.41 -22.87 4.49
N ASP A 156 -14.47 -23.68 4.54
CA ASP A 156 -14.54 -24.95 3.86
C ASP A 156 -15.30 -24.87 2.52
N TYR A 157 -15.42 -26.00 1.83
CA TYR A 157 -16.14 -26.09 0.57
C TYR A 157 -17.62 -25.65 0.69
N GLU A 158 -18.27 -25.93 1.82
CA GLU A 158 -19.66 -25.55 2.04
C GLU A 158 -19.79 -24.03 2.22
N PHE A 159 -18.89 -23.42 2.98
CA PHE A 159 -18.80 -21.97 3.12
C PHE A 159 -18.58 -21.30 1.76
N VAL A 160 -17.63 -21.80 0.95
CA VAL A 160 -17.33 -21.25 -0.39
C VAL A 160 -18.54 -21.39 -1.32
N ASN A 161 -19.20 -22.55 -1.36
CA ASN A 161 -20.41 -22.74 -2.17
C ASN A 161 -21.55 -21.83 -1.73
N LYS A 162 -21.75 -21.67 -0.42
CA LYS A 162 -22.76 -20.75 0.12
C LYS A 162 -22.43 -19.30 -0.25
N ALA A 163 -21.15 -18.92 -0.17
CA ALA A 163 -20.65 -17.59 -0.55
C ALA A 163 -20.76 -17.31 -2.06
N GLN A 164 -20.69 -18.34 -2.92
CA GLN A 164 -20.85 -18.22 -4.37
C GLN A 164 -22.31 -18.22 -4.84
N GLY A 165 -23.24 -18.76 -4.04
CA GLY A 165 -24.66 -18.82 -4.38
C GLY A 165 -25.39 -17.49 -4.19
N ASP A 166 -26.66 -17.44 -4.62
CA ASP A 166 -27.50 -16.23 -4.61
C ASP A 166 -27.66 -15.57 -3.23
N LYS A 167 -27.38 -16.28 -2.13
CA LYS A 167 -27.42 -15.77 -0.73
C LYS A 167 -26.04 -15.62 -0.10
N GLY A 168 -24.97 -15.82 -0.85
CA GLY A 168 -23.60 -15.69 -0.38
C GLY A 168 -23.27 -14.31 0.16
N TYR A 169 -23.89 -13.29 -0.44
CA TYR A 169 -23.79 -11.91 0.02
C TYR A 169 -24.30 -11.70 1.47
N ILE A 170 -25.39 -12.35 1.88
CA ILE A 170 -25.90 -12.27 3.26
C ILE A 170 -24.87 -12.86 4.23
N THR A 171 -24.29 -14.00 3.84
CA THR A 171 -23.29 -14.70 4.65
C THR A 171 -22.02 -13.87 4.83
N LEU A 172 -21.56 -13.20 3.76
CA LEU A 172 -20.40 -12.30 3.81
C LEU A 172 -20.70 -11.04 4.61
N GLN A 173 -21.90 -10.45 4.45
CA GLN A 173 -22.32 -9.27 5.20
C GLN A 173 -22.44 -9.55 6.70
N GLU A 174 -23.02 -10.68 7.11
CA GLU A 174 -23.08 -11.10 8.52
C GLU A 174 -21.69 -11.33 9.11
N SER A 175 -20.81 -12.02 8.36
CA SER A 175 -19.42 -12.27 8.78
C SER A 175 -18.65 -10.96 8.98
N MET A 176 -18.78 -10.02 8.05
CA MET A 176 -18.14 -8.72 8.13
C MET A 176 -18.76 -7.81 9.20
N LYS A 177 -20.08 -7.88 9.41
CA LYS A 177 -20.74 -7.18 10.51
C LYS A 177 -20.22 -7.70 11.85
N ASN A 178 -20.00 -9.00 12.00
CA ASN A 178 -19.40 -9.58 13.19
C ASN A 178 -17.96 -9.08 13.39
N ILE A 179 -17.13 -9.02 12.34
CA ILE A 179 -15.77 -8.46 12.42
C ILE A 179 -15.81 -7.00 12.84
N ARG A 180 -16.65 -6.18 12.19
CA ARG A 180 -16.83 -4.76 12.53
C ARG A 180 -17.34 -4.58 13.96
N GLU A 181 -18.27 -5.42 14.41
CA GLU A 181 -18.84 -5.36 15.75
C GLU A 181 -17.79 -5.72 16.81
N ILE A 182 -16.95 -6.73 16.55
CA ILE A 182 -15.79 -7.08 17.39
C ILE A 182 -14.83 -5.89 17.50
N SER A 183 -14.48 -5.25 16.38
CA SER A 183 -13.61 -4.07 16.38
C SER A 183 -14.24 -2.85 17.09
N SER A 184 -15.56 -2.64 16.93
CA SER A 184 -16.26 -1.49 17.51
C SER A 184 -16.47 -1.56 19.02
N LYS A 185 -16.45 -2.77 19.60
CA LYS A 185 -16.68 -2.97 21.04
C LYS A 185 -15.46 -2.59 21.90
N GLY A 186 -14.29 -2.31 21.32
CA GLY A 186 -13.09 -1.90 22.05
C GLY A 186 -12.63 -2.92 23.11
N THR A 187 -13.06 -4.18 22.98
CA THR A 187 -12.81 -5.23 23.99
C THR A 187 -11.63 -6.13 23.63
N HIS A 188 -11.09 -6.01 22.42
CA HIS A 188 -10.04 -6.89 21.88
C HIS A 188 -9.11 -6.09 20.97
N ASP A 189 -7.80 -6.30 21.10
CA ASP A 189 -6.80 -5.79 20.16
C ASP A 189 -6.95 -6.51 18.81
N VAL A 190 -7.25 -5.75 17.76
CA VAL A 190 -7.43 -6.28 16.41
C VAL A 190 -6.14 -6.09 15.63
N PHE A 191 -5.48 -7.20 15.28
CA PHE A 191 -4.31 -7.23 14.41
C PHE A 191 -4.70 -7.72 13.02
N CYS A 192 -4.51 -6.87 12.03
CA CYS A 192 -4.76 -7.16 10.62
C CYS A 192 -3.46 -7.63 9.95
N PHE A 193 -3.56 -8.69 9.15
CA PHE A 193 -2.45 -9.20 8.36
C PHE A 193 -2.85 -9.20 6.88
N THR A 194 -1.99 -8.68 6.02
CA THR A 194 -2.14 -8.76 4.57
C THR A 194 -0.83 -9.15 3.90
N SER A 195 -0.90 -9.86 2.78
CA SER A 195 0.27 -10.28 2.03
C SER A 195 0.15 -9.84 0.58
N TRP A 196 1.16 -9.12 0.12
CA TRP A 196 1.37 -8.66 -1.25
C TRP A 196 2.50 -9.43 -1.94
N CYS A 197 2.99 -10.49 -1.30
CA CYS A 197 3.95 -11.40 -1.89
C CYS A 197 3.40 -11.99 -3.20
N LYS A 198 4.27 -12.13 -4.20
CA LYS A 198 3.97 -12.70 -5.52
C LYS A 198 2.94 -11.92 -6.34
N MET A 199 2.65 -10.67 -6.00
CA MET A 199 1.82 -9.77 -6.81
C MET A 199 2.57 -9.17 -8.02
N GLY A 200 3.89 -9.41 -8.12
CA GLY A 200 4.69 -9.00 -9.29
C GLY A 200 5.08 -7.52 -9.29
N PHE A 201 5.04 -6.82 -8.15
CA PHE A 201 5.40 -5.39 -8.08
C PHE A 201 6.83 -5.11 -8.57
N TYR A 202 7.77 -6.02 -8.31
CA TYR A 202 9.15 -5.90 -8.80
C TYR A 202 9.34 -6.25 -10.28
N ASP A 203 8.29 -6.69 -10.98
CA ASP A 203 8.31 -6.95 -12.41
C ASP A 203 7.71 -5.81 -13.25
N ILE A 204 7.19 -4.76 -12.60
CA ILE A 204 6.61 -3.60 -13.27
C ILE A 204 7.73 -2.78 -13.93
N ASP A 205 7.64 -2.60 -15.26
CA ASP A 205 8.57 -1.77 -16.03
C ASP A 205 7.79 -0.73 -16.84
N PHE A 206 7.89 0.52 -16.43
CA PHE A 206 7.31 1.68 -17.12
C PHE A 206 8.26 2.32 -18.16
N GLY A 207 9.39 1.69 -18.47
CA GLY A 207 10.45 2.21 -19.34
C GLY A 207 11.68 2.74 -18.58
N TRP A 208 11.65 2.70 -17.25
CA TRP A 208 12.82 2.96 -16.39
C TRP A 208 13.56 1.68 -15.97
N GLY A 209 13.08 0.50 -16.38
CA GLY A 209 13.49 -0.78 -15.81
C GLY A 209 12.61 -1.17 -14.63
N LYS A 210 13.04 -2.15 -13.84
CA LYS A 210 12.34 -2.64 -12.65
C LYS A 210 12.56 -1.72 -11.44
N PRO A 211 11.60 -1.62 -10.51
CA PRO A 211 11.82 -0.86 -9.27
C PRO A 211 12.90 -1.53 -8.41
N CYS A 212 13.70 -0.71 -7.74
CA CYS A 212 14.69 -1.16 -6.77
C CYS A 212 14.11 -1.32 -5.37
N TRP A 213 13.02 -0.62 -5.07
CA TRP A 213 12.30 -0.72 -3.80
C TRP A 213 10.82 -0.38 -4.00
N LEU A 214 10.00 -0.86 -3.07
CA LEU A 214 8.57 -0.69 -3.03
C LEU A 214 8.22 -0.32 -1.59
N THR A 215 7.40 0.70 -1.40
CA THR A 215 6.83 1.00 -0.10
C THR A 215 5.31 1.04 -0.19
N SER A 216 4.66 0.49 0.84
CA SER A 216 3.25 0.70 1.12
C SER A 216 3.17 1.62 2.32
N ILE A 217 2.41 2.70 2.20
CA ILE A 217 2.45 3.73 3.24
C ILE A 217 1.46 3.36 4.33
N ILE A 218 2.03 2.87 5.43
CA ILE A 218 1.38 2.86 6.73
C ILE A 218 1.94 4.06 7.51
N SER A 219 1.59 5.26 7.08
CA SER A 219 1.99 6.49 7.77
C SER A 219 0.95 6.95 8.77
N ASP A 220 1.42 7.77 9.70
CA ASP A 220 0.62 8.51 10.65
C ASP A 220 -0.38 9.40 9.88
N GLY A 221 -1.68 9.09 9.97
CA GLY A 221 -2.70 9.72 9.12
C GLY A 221 -3.45 8.77 8.19
N CYS A 222 -2.85 7.63 7.83
CA CYS A 222 -3.52 6.60 7.04
C CYS A 222 -4.72 6.06 7.83
N PRO A 223 -5.92 5.89 7.24
CA PRO A 223 -7.13 5.39 7.93
C PRO A 223 -7.03 3.91 8.35
N VAL A 224 -5.81 3.39 8.53
CA VAL A 224 -5.56 2.17 9.27
C VAL A 224 -5.68 2.51 10.76
N PHE A 225 -6.93 2.70 11.23
CA PHE A 225 -7.28 2.79 12.65
C PHE A 225 -7.02 1.46 13.41
N MET A 226 -6.15 0.60 12.87
CA MET A 226 -5.95 -0.78 13.28
C MET A 226 -4.47 -1.13 13.19
N ASN A 227 -4.04 -1.99 14.12
CA ASN A 227 -2.75 -2.66 14.04
C ASN A 227 -2.69 -3.44 12.71
N LEU A 228 -1.75 -3.11 11.82
CA LEU A 228 -1.64 -3.71 10.49
C LEU A 228 -0.21 -4.18 10.23
N ILE A 229 -0.12 -5.42 9.75
CA ILE A 229 1.10 -6.05 9.30
C ILE A 229 0.92 -6.39 7.81
N GLN A 230 1.78 -5.82 6.98
CA GLN A 230 1.80 -6.04 5.54
C GLN A 230 3.09 -6.74 5.13
N LEU A 231 2.96 -7.90 4.50
CA LEU A 231 4.09 -8.70 4.01
C LEU A 231 4.32 -8.43 2.53
N MET A 232 5.54 -8.11 2.14
CA MET A 232 5.94 -7.87 0.76
C MET A 232 7.20 -8.67 0.43
N ASP A 233 7.40 -9.02 -0.84
CA ASP A 233 8.67 -9.63 -1.26
C ASP A 233 9.80 -8.61 -1.11
N THR A 234 11.03 -9.07 -0.87
CA THR A 234 12.20 -8.21 -1.05
C THR A 234 12.51 -8.01 -2.53
N ASN A 235 13.24 -6.96 -2.87
CA ASN A 235 13.62 -6.66 -4.26
C ASN A 235 14.46 -7.77 -4.94
N CYS A 236 15.17 -8.59 -4.16
CA CYS A 236 15.92 -9.74 -4.65
C CYS A 236 15.07 -11.00 -4.83
N GLY A 237 13.81 -11.00 -4.36
CA GLY A 237 12.87 -12.12 -4.45
C GLY A 237 13.19 -13.31 -3.54
N GLU A 238 14.21 -13.21 -2.69
CA GLU A 238 14.65 -14.30 -1.80
C GLU A 238 14.15 -14.15 -0.36
N GLY A 239 13.53 -13.02 -0.01
CA GLY A 239 13.07 -12.70 1.34
C GLY A 239 11.70 -12.04 1.40
N ILE A 240 11.25 -11.79 2.61
CA ILE A 240 10.01 -11.07 2.92
C ILE A 240 10.36 -9.85 3.77
N GLU A 241 9.86 -8.69 3.38
CA GLU A 241 9.85 -7.48 4.20
C GLU A 241 8.47 -7.35 4.88
N ALA A 242 8.46 -7.15 6.19
CA ALA A 242 7.25 -6.95 6.97
C ALA A 242 7.13 -5.47 7.36
N TRP A 243 6.11 -4.81 6.84
CA TRP A 243 5.73 -3.44 7.17
C TRP A 243 4.73 -3.49 8.31
N VAL A 244 5.11 -2.95 9.46
CA VAL A 244 4.39 -3.10 10.72
C VAL A 244 3.97 -1.75 11.26
N ASN A 245 2.67 -1.60 11.51
CA ASN A 245 2.09 -0.45 12.19
C ASN A 245 1.28 -0.94 13.39
N LEU A 246 1.74 -0.56 14.57
CA LEU A 246 1.18 -0.96 15.85
C LEU A 246 1.09 0.27 16.77
N GLY A 247 0.31 0.17 17.84
CA GLY A 247 0.41 1.10 18.96
C GLY A 247 1.83 1.18 19.52
N GLU A 248 2.18 2.31 20.13
CA GLU A 248 3.56 2.58 20.58
C GLU A 248 4.08 1.50 21.54
N GLU A 249 3.24 1.02 22.46
CA GLU A 249 3.64 0.00 23.43
C GLU A 249 3.81 -1.38 22.78
N GLU A 250 2.91 -1.78 21.88
CA GLU A 250 3.03 -3.03 21.13
C GLU A 250 4.27 -3.02 20.22
N MET A 251 4.55 -1.89 19.57
CA MET A 251 5.75 -1.73 18.74
C MET A 251 7.02 -1.86 19.58
N ARG A 252 7.05 -1.23 20.77
CA ARG A 252 8.17 -1.35 21.71
C ARG A 252 8.43 -2.80 22.16
N ILE A 253 7.37 -3.58 22.37
CA ILE A 253 7.47 -5.01 22.69
C ILE A 253 8.04 -5.80 21.50
N LEU A 254 7.55 -5.52 20.29
CA LEU A 254 8.00 -6.19 19.08
C LEU A 254 9.49 -5.92 18.80
N GLU A 255 9.90 -4.66 18.84
CA GLU A 255 11.29 -4.23 18.62
C GLU A 255 12.25 -4.76 19.69
N GLY A 256 11.76 -4.91 20.93
CA GLY A 256 12.53 -5.48 22.04
C GLY A 256 12.61 -7.00 22.06
N ASN A 257 11.92 -7.71 21.16
CA ASN A 257 11.83 -9.17 21.20
C ASN A 257 13.13 -9.84 20.70
N SER A 258 13.93 -10.35 21.64
CA SER A 258 15.21 -10.99 21.32
C SER A 258 15.11 -12.24 20.43
N GLU A 259 13.98 -12.95 20.44
CA GLU A 259 13.77 -14.12 19.57
C GLU A 259 13.52 -13.69 18.13
N LEU A 260 12.66 -12.69 17.92
CA LEU A 260 12.40 -12.10 16.61
C LEU A 260 13.69 -11.54 16.00
N MET A 261 14.50 -10.84 16.79
CA MET A 261 15.77 -10.26 16.36
C MET A 261 16.82 -11.29 15.93
N ARG A 262 16.62 -12.58 16.23
CA ARG A 262 17.48 -13.66 15.70
C ARG A 262 17.16 -14.03 14.26
N PHE A 263 15.96 -13.69 13.79
CA PHE A 263 15.45 -14.08 12.46
C PHE A 263 15.14 -12.88 11.57
N ALA A 264 14.98 -11.67 12.12
CA ALA A 264 14.63 -10.46 11.40
C ALA A 264 15.64 -9.33 11.67
N SER A 265 15.79 -8.45 10.69
CA SER A 265 16.50 -7.18 10.82
C SER A 265 15.48 -6.05 10.89
N LEU A 266 15.60 -5.16 11.88
CA LEU A 266 14.73 -3.98 11.98
C LEU A 266 15.21 -2.90 11.02
N ASN A 267 14.28 -2.38 10.22
CA ASN A 267 14.49 -1.26 9.30
C ASN A 267 15.80 -1.38 8.49
N PRO A 268 16.02 -2.49 7.75
CA PRO A 268 17.23 -2.67 6.97
C PRO A 268 17.29 -1.66 5.82
N CYS A 269 18.50 -1.39 5.33
CA CYS A 269 18.66 -0.60 4.11
C CYS A 269 18.07 -1.38 2.91
N PRO A 270 17.21 -0.77 2.08
CA PRO A 270 16.62 -1.43 0.92
C PRO A 270 17.59 -1.64 -0.25
N LEU A 271 18.75 -1.00 -0.23
CA LEU A 271 19.78 -1.13 -1.27
C LEU A 271 20.49 -2.49 -1.16
N THR A 272 20.82 -3.07 -2.31
CA THR A 272 21.66 -4.27 -2.35
C THR A 272 23.07 -3.95 -1.86
N LYS A 273 23.80 -4.98 -1.42
CA LYS A 273 25.18 -4.83 -0.94
C LYS A 273 26.10 -4.16 -1.97
N ASP A 274 25.94 -4.52 -3.25
CA ASP A 274 26.71 -3.92 -4.35
C ASP A 274 26.37 -2.43 -4.56
N GLU A 275 25.09 -2.05 -4.39
CA GLU A 275 24.65 -0.66 -4.47
C GLU A 275 25.19 0.17 -3.29
N VAL A 276 25.19 -0.40 -2.08
CA VAL A 276 25.81 0.22 -0.89
C VAL A 276 27.32 0.39 -1.08
N ASP A 277 28.02 -0.62 -1.59
CA ASP A 277 29.47 -0.55 -1.84
C ASP A 277 29.82 0.48 -2.93
N ALA A 278 28.99 0.59 -3.98
CA ALA A 278 29.14 1.62 -5.01
C ALA A 278 28.92 3.04 -4.43
N LEU A 279 27.89 3.20 -3.59
CA LEU A 279 27.60 4.47 -2.92
C LEU A 279 28.75 4.90 -2.01
N ASN A 280 29.26 3.97 -1.19
CA ASN A 280 30.38 4.21 -0.29
C ASN A 280 31.65 4.63 -1.05
N LYS A 281 31.93 4.02 -2.22
CA LYS A 281 33.05 4.42 -3.09
C LYS A 281 32.87 5.84 -3.64
N LEU A 282 31.67 6.20 -4.10
CA LEU A 282 31.36 7.54 -4.59
C LEU A 282 31.47 8.60 -3.49
N GLN A 283 31.03 8.30 -2.27
CA GLN A 283 31.17 9.18 -1.12
C GLN A 283 32.64 9.34 -0.70
N ALA A 284 33.45 8.28 -0.78
CA ALA A 284 34.88 8.34 -0.49
C ALA A 284 35.65 9.17 -1.53
N MET A 285 35.24 9.15 -2.80
CA MET A 285 35.84 9.97 -3.87
C MET A 285 35.49 11.47 -3.76
N ASN A 286 34.38 11.81 -3.10
CA ASN A 286 33.90 13.18 -2.92
C ASN A 286 34.24 13.77 -1.55
N LYS A 287 35.00 13.07 -0.71
CA LYS A 287 35.58 13.67 0.51
C LYS A 287 36.81 14.51 0.12
N PRO A 288 36.88 15.78 0.52
CA PRO A 288 38.01 16.66 0.24
C PRO A 288 39.30 16.21 0.93
#